data_AF-A0A8J9RYM6-F1
#
_entry.id   AF-A0A8J9RYM6-F1
#
_cell.length_a   1.000
_cell.length_b   1.000
_cell.length_c   1.000
_cell.angle_alpha   90.00
_cell.angle_beta   90.00
_cell.angle_gamma   90.00
#
_symmetry.space_group_name_H-M   'P 1'
#
loop_
_entity.id
_entity.type
_entity.pdbx_description
1 polymer ?
#
loop_
_entity_poly.entity_id
_entity_poly.type
_entity_poly.pdbx_seq_one_letter_code
_entity_poly.pdbx_strand_id
1 'polypeptide(L)'
;MLYTAGIRSIVTLSPSRLLVPVAGATQVRCFSDPDGPKQRVVKAKKKKKGTGQQTESARSRELDLVLAALDAPSSKEPPIDDAEKARRYQIGRNYVIGSFERHNEIDHDLTCKIHIKQHALNMLPKGTKLREEALKTDTKSPPLWRNLPVWTPPIPGFDPSQFVDREE
;
A
#
# COMPACT_ATOMS: atom_id res chain seq x y z
N MET A 1 -46.32 38.43 -17.56
CA MET A 1 -44.95 38.84 -17.92
C MET A 1 -43.99 37.86 -17.25
N LEU A 2 -43.39 36.96 -18.02
CA LEU A 2 -42.51 35.89 -17.55
C LEU A 2 -41.07 36.39 -17.64
N TYR A 3 -40.36 36.48 -16.51
CA TYR A 3 -38.93 36.73 -16.46
C TYR A 3 -38.19 35.42 -16.17
N THR A 4 -37.45 34.95 -17.16
CA THR A 4 -36.53 33.80 -17.07
C THR A 4 -35.18 34.29 -16.55
N ALA A 5 -34.78 33.83 -15.37
CA ALA A 5 -33.44 34.07 -14.83
C ALA A 5 -32.50 32.95 -15.32
N GLY A 6 -31.63 33.28 -16.28
CA GLY A 6 -30.58 32.40 -16.77
C GLY A 6 -29.41 32.31 -15.79
N ILE A 7 -29.11 31.10 -15.33
CA ILE A 7 -27.95 30.77 -14.51
C ILE A 7 -26.73 30.71 -15.44
N ARG A 8 -25.83 31.68 -15.32
CA ARG A 8 -24.53 31.69 -16.03
C ARG A 8 -23.56 30.75 -15.32
N SER A 9 -23.29 29.62 -15.94
CA SER A 9 -22.18 28.71 -15.62
C SER A 9 -20.86 29.34 -16.09
N ILE A 10 -19.95 29.63 -15.15
CA ILE A 10 -18.55 29.95 -15.44
C ILE A 10 -17.72 29.07 -14.52
N VAL A 11 -17.27 27.92 -15.02
CA VAL A 11 -16.15 27.16 -14.43
C VAL A 11 -15.16 26.91 -15.56
N THR A 12 -14.26 27.86 -15.77
CA THR A 12 -13.06 27.66 -16.57
C THR A 12 -11.93 27.23 -15.62
N LEU A 13 -11.69 25.93 -15.54
CA LEU A 13 -10.49 25.38 -14.90
C LEU A 13 -9.48 25.03 -15.99
N SER A 14 -8.46 25.88 -16.12
CA SER A 14 -7.25 25.63 -16.91
C SER A 14 -6.25 24.79 -16.10
N PRO A 15 -5.72 23.67 -16.63
CA PRO A 15 -4.58 23.00 -16.02
C PRO A 15 -3.31 23.27 -16.85
N SER A 16 -2.55 24.30 -16.48
CA SER A 16 -1.16 24.47 -16.92
C SER A 16 -0.24 23.78 -15.91
N ARG A 17 -0.15 22.44 -15.99
CA ARG A 17 0.85 21.67 -15.25
C ARG A 17 2.10 21.54 -16.12
N LEU A 18 3.15 22.23 -15.71
CA LEU A 18 4.48 22.14 -16.31
C LEU A 18 5.00 20.70 -16.17
N LEU A 19 5.32 20.08 -17.31
CA LEU A 19 6.00 18.80 -17.41
C LEU A 19 7.43 18.93 -16.87
N VAL A 20 7.77 18.09 -15.89
CA VAL A 20 9.16 17.73 -15.59
C VAL A 20 9.40 16.35 -16.21
N PRO A 21 10.40 16.15 -17.07
CA PRO A 21 10.73 14.82 -17.59
C PRO A 21 11.49 14.01 -16.54
N VAL A 22 10.85 13.01 -15.95
CA VAL A 22 11.55 11.93 -15.23
C VAL A 22 11.98 10.90 -16.26
N ALA A 23 13.29 10.91 -16.55
CA ALA A 23 13.95 9.85 -17.29
C ALA A 23 14.01 8.57 -16.43
N GLY A 24 13.66 7.43 -17.04
CA GLY A 24 14.05 6.11 -16.52
C GLY A 24 13.05 5.41 -15.60
N ALA A 25 11.81 5.19 -16.05
CA ALA A 25 10.95 4.15 -15.49
C ALA A 25 10.96 2.94 -16.43
N THR A 26 11.71 1.90 -16.05
CA THR A 26 11.69 0.59 -16.69
C THR A 26 10.27 0.03 -16.55
N GLN A 27 9.48 0.10 -17.62
CA GLN A 27 8.18 -0.58 -17.70
C GLN A 27 8.40 -2.08 -17.54
N VAL A 28 8.03 -2.63 -16.39
CA VAL A 28 7.74 -4.05 -16.26
C VAL A 28 6.48 -4.29 -17.10
N ARG A 29 6.68 -4.71 -18.35
CA ARG A 29 5.61 -5.17 -19.23
C ARG A 29 5.11 -6.50 -18.69
N CYS A 30 3.94 -6.49 -18.05
CA CYS A 30 3.21 -7.72 -17.76
C CYS A 30 2.75 -8.32 -19.11
N PHE A 31 3.41 -9.39 -19.53
CA PHE A 31 3.06 -10.17 -20.72
C PHE A 31 1.59 -10.59 -20.63
N SER A 32 0.79 -10.12 -21.58
CA SER A 32 -0.57 -10.59 -21.84
C SER A 32 -0.60 -11.13 -23.26
N ASP A 33 -0.03 -12.33 -23.46
CA ASP A 33 -0.26 -13.06 -24.71
C ASP A 33 -1.72 -13.59 -24.69
N PRO A 34 -2.53 -13.34 -25.74
CA PRO A 34 -3.92 -13.82 -25.80
C PRO A 34 -4.06 -15.32 -26.13
N ASP A 35 -2.95 -16.00 -26.43
CA ASP A 35 -2.92 -17.44 -26.65
C ASP A 35 -2.36 -18.15 -25.41
N GLY A 36 -3.24 -18.79 -24.65
CA GLY A 36 -2.85 -19.63 -23.51
C GLY A 36 -1.84 -20.73 -23.90
N PRO A 37 -1.12 -21.32 -22.92
CA PRO A 37 -0.10 -22.31 -23.21
C PRO A 37 -0.72 -23.54 -23.92
N LYS A 38 -0.25 -23.80 -25.16
CA LYS A 38 -0.66 -24.94 -25.98
C LYS A 38 -0.51 -26.25 -25.21
N GLN A 39 -1.64 -26.91 -24.91
CA GLN A 39 -1.65 -28.24 -24.30
C GLN A 39 -1.04 -29.26 -25.27
N ARG A 40 0.10 -29.83 -24.88
CA ARG A 40 0.78 -30.87 -25.64
C ARG A 40 0.07 -32.21 -25.41
N VAL A 41 -0.63 -32.71 -26.42
CA VAL A 41 -1.22 -34.06 -26.42
C VAL A 41 -0.08 -35.09 -26.50
N VAL A 42 0.14 -35.85 -25.42
CA VAL A 42 1.10 -36.97 -25.41
C VAL A 42 0.34 -38.29 -25.51
N LYS A 43 0.52 -38.98 -26.64
CA LYS A 43 0.01 -40.35 -26.88
C LYS A 43 0.57 -41.31 -25.82
N ALA A 44 -0.32 -42.08 -25.19
CA ALA A 44 0.03 -43.10 -24.21
C ALA A 44 0.95 -44.17 -24.82
N LYS A 45 2.18 -44.27 -24.31
CA LYS A 45 3.05 -45.44 -24.51
C LYS A 45 3.15 -46.20 -23.20
N LYS A 46 2.53 -47.39 -23.18
CA LYS A 46 2.70 -48.42 -22.15
C LYS A 46 4.18 -48.79 -22.04
N LYS A 47 4.79 -48.65 -20.86
CA LYS A 47 6.10 -49.26 -20.56
C LYS A 47 6.14 -49.95 -19.19
N LYS A 48 6.52 -51.23 -19.31
CA LYS A 48 7.21 -52.14 -18.39
C LYS A 48 7.64 -51.59 -17.02
N LYS A 49 7.27 -52.35 -15.99
CA LYS A 49 7.79 -52.33 -14.61
C LYS A 49 9.32 -52.44 -14.64
N GLY A 50 10.01 -51.40 -14.17
CA GLY A 50 11.45 -51.35 -14.00
C GLY A 50 11.77 -50.69 -12.67
N THR A 51 12.38 -51.47 -11.78
CA THR A 51 12.94 -51.05 -10.50
C THR A 51 14.08 -50.06 -10.80
N GLY A 52 13.89 -48.78 -10.48
CA GLY A 52 14.86 -47.71 -10.73
C GLY A 52 15.16 -46.97 -9.42
N GLN A 53 16.44 -46.95 -9.08
CA GLN A 53 17.04 -46.33 -7.90
C GLN A 53 16.62 -44.86 -7.71
N GLN A 54 16.28 -44.52 -6.47
CA GLN A 54 16.15 -43.14 -5.98
C GLN A 54 17.50 -42.41 -6.12
N THR A 55 17.62 -41.56 -7.14
CA THR A 55 18.57 -40.45 -7.13
C THR A 55 17.89 -39.23 -6.51
N GLU A 56 17.61 -39.31 -5.21
CA GLU A 56 17.12 -38.19 -4.40
C GLU A 56 18.27 -37.21 -4.16
N SER A 57 18.27 -36.12 -4.91
CA SER A 57 19.19 -35.01 -4.74
C SER A 57 18.69 -34.07 -3.64
N ALA A 58 19.39 -34.05 -2.51
CA ALA A 58 19.79 -32.84 -1.77
C ALA A 58 18.74 -31.76 -1.40
N ARG A 59 17.45 -32.07 -1.29
CA ARG A 59 16.43 -31.14 -0.76
C ARG A 59 15.87 -31.61 0.57
N SER A 60 15.79 -30.70 1.54
CA SER A 60 15.17 -30.97 2.83
C SER A 60 13.65 -31.10 2.65
N ARG A 61 13.04 -32.04 3.38
CA ARG A 61 11.58 -32.24 3.40
C ARG A 61 10.80 -30.96 3.73
N GLU A 62 11.39 -30.09 4.55
CA GLU A 62 10.86 -28.79 4.91
C GLU A 62 10.80 -27.84 3.70
N LEU A 63 11.85 -27.81 2.88
CA LEU A 63 11.89 -27.02 1.65
C LEU A 63 10.80 -27.47 0.68
N ASP A 64 10.60 -28.79 0.53
CA ASP A 64 9.55 -29.33 -0.35
C ASP A 64 8.13 -28.99 0.15
N LEU A 65 7.92 -28.95 1.47
CA LEU A 65 6.65 -28.49 2.08
C LEU A 65 6.41 -27.00 1.81
N VAL A 66 7.42 -26.15 1.95
CA VAL A 66 7.32 -24.72 1.66
C VAL A 66 7.04 -24.49 0.18
N LEU A 67 7.74 -25.20 -0.71
CA LEU A 67 7.46 -25.13 -2.15
C LEU A 67 6.04 -25.60 -2.48
N ALA A 68 5.58 -26.69 -1.88
CA ALA A 68 4.22 -27.18 -2.08
C ALA A 68 3.16 -26.18 -1.58
N ALA A 69 3.44 -25.44 -0.49
CA ALA A 69 2.55 -24.40 0.01
C ALA A 69 2.52 -23.16 -0.92
N LEU A 70 3.65 -22.80 -1.53
CA LEU A 70 3.74 -21.69 -2.49
C LEU A 70 3.11 -22.04 -3.84
N ASP A 71 3.27 -23.27 -4.30
CA ASP A 71 2.72 -23.78 -5.56
C ASP A 71 1.25 -24.24 -5.42
N ALA A 72 0.66 -24.12 -4.23
CA ALA A 72 -0.71 -24.53 -3.99
C ALA A 72 -1.69 -23.77 -4.92
N PRO A 73 -2.61 -24.47 -5.61
CA PRO A 73 -3.55 -23.82 -6.51
C PRO A 73 -4.47 -22.87 -5.74
N SER A 74 -4.69 -21.67 -6.28
CA SER A 74 -5.65 -20.74 -5.69
C SER A 74 -7.06 -21.31 -5.78
N SER A 75 -7.81 -21.19 -4.67
CA SER A 75 -9.22 -21.55 -4.65
C SER A 75 -9.99 -20.67 -5.63
N LYS A 76 -10.81 -21.28 -6.50
CA LYS A 76 -11.72 -20.53 -7.37
C LYS A 76 -12.89 -20.07 -6.52
N GLU A 77 -13.07 -18.76 -6.43
CA GLU A 77 -14.22 -18.19 -5.75
C GLU A 77 -15.53 -18.63 -6.44
N PRO A 78 -16.61 -18.87 -5.67
CA PRO A 78 -17.91 -19.17 -6.24
C PRO A 78 -18.43 -17.99 -7.08
N PRO A 79 -19.18 -18.25 -8.17
CA PRO A 79 -19.79 -17.18 -8.95
C PRO A 79 -20.76 -16.38 -8.08
N ILE A 80 -20.62 -15.06 -8.12
CA ILE A 80 -21.41 -14.13 -7.30
C ILE A 80 -22.74 -13.86 -8.01
N ASP A 81 -23.84 -13.84 -7.25
CA ASP A 81 -25.15 -13.43 -7.72
C ASP A 81 -25.18 -11.94 -8.10
N ASP A 82 -26.03 -11.55 -9.05
CA ASP A 82 -26.06 -10.18 -9.58
C ASP A 82 -26.47 -9.15 -8.52
N ALA A 83 -27.37 -9.53 -7.59
CA ALA A 83 -27.76 -8.67 -6.47
C ALA A 83 -26.58 -8.38 -5.52
N GLU A 84 -25.79 -9.41 -5.19
CA GLU A 84 -24.62 -9.27 -4.34
C GLU A 84 -23.50 -8.49 -5.05
N LYS A 85 -23.38 -8.63 -6.37
CA LYS A 85 -22.45 -7.83 -7.19
C LYS A 85 -22.77 -6.33 -7.11
N ALA A 86 -24.05 -5.97 -7.21
CA ALA A 86 -24.50 -4.58 -7.07
C ALA A 86 -24.24 -4.04 -5.65
N ARG A 87 -24.50 -4.85 -4.62
CA ARG A 87 -24.20 -4.50 -3.22
C ARG A 87 -22.71 -4.23 -3.01
N ARG A 88 -21.84 -5.13 -3.49
CA ARG A 88 -20.37 -4.98 -3.40
C ARG A 88 -19.89 -3.73 -4.13
N TYR A 89 -20.47 -3.41 -5.29
CA TYR A 89 -20.17 -2.17 -6.02
C TYR A 89 -20.49 -0.93 -5.18
N GLN A 90 -21.68 -0.89 -4.55
CA GLN A 90 -22.07 0.25 -3.71
C GLN A 90 -21.17 0.38 -2.47
N ILE A 91 -20.83 -0.73 -1.82
CA ILE A 91 -19.88 -0.75 -0.69
C ILE A 91 -18.52 -0.21 -1.13
N GLY A 92 -18.00 -0.69 -2.27
CA GLY A 92 -16.72 -0.25 -2.81
C GLY A 92 -16.71 1.25 -3.12
N ARG A 93 -17.78 1.77 -3.74
CA ARG A 93 -17.94 3.20 -4.01
C ARG A 93 -17.92 4.02 -2.72
N ASN A 94 -18.73 3.64 -1.73
CA ASN A 94 -18.80 4.34 -0.46
C ASN A 94 -17.45 4.32 0.28
N TYR A 95 -16.74 3.18 0.24
CA TYR A 95 -15.42 3.05 0.83
C TYR A 95 -14.40 3.99 0.18
N VAL A 96 -14.40 4.09 -1.15
CA VAL A 96 -13.50 4.97 -1.90
C VAL A 96 -13.79 6.43 -1.55
N ILE A 97 -15.06 6.83 -1.56
CA ILE A 97 -15.49 8.19 -1.18
C ILE A 97 -15.01 8.52 0.24
N GLY A 98 -15.33 7.67 1.23
CA GLY A 98 -14.93 7.91 2.62
C GLY A 98 -13.40 7.86 2.84
N SER A 99 -12.66 7.18 1.97
CA SER A 99 -11.20 7.21 2.01
C SER A 99 -10.63 8.54 1.49
N PHE A 100 -11.22 9.10 0.43
CA PHE A 100 -10.86 10.44 -0.04
C PHE A 100 -11.25 11.54 0.95
N GLU A 101 -12.41 11.43 1.60
CA GLU A 101 -12.82 12.38 2.64
C GLU A 101 -11.79 12.43 3.78
N ARG A 102 -11.44 11.27 4.35
CA ARG A 102 -10.41 11.17 5.41
C ARG A 102 -9.05 11.72 4.96
N HIS A 103 -8.65 11.43 3.72
CA HIS A 103 -7.40 11.95 3.17
C HIS A 103 -7.41 13.47 3.07
N ASN A 104 -8.50 14.04 2.54
CA ASN A 104 -8.67 15.49 2.41
C ASN A 104 -8.68 16.18 3.77
N GLU A 105 -9.32 15.59 4.79
CA GLU A 105 -9.34 16.12 6.16
C GLU A 105 -7.93 16.18 6.76
N ILE A 106 -7.17 15.08 6.65
CA ILE A 106 -5.78 15.00 7.13
C ILE A 106 -4.91 16.02 6.40
N ASP A 107 -5.01 16.10 5.08
CA ASP A 107 -4.21 17.02 4.26
C ASP A 107 -4.55 18.48 4.53
N HIS A 108 -5.82 18.79 4.75
CA HIS A 108 -6.27 20.13 5.11
C HIS A 108 -5.65 20.57 6.44
N ASP A 109 -5.75 19.73 7.48
CA ASP A 109 -5.17 19.99 8.80
C ASP A 109 -3.63 20.13 8.74
N LEU A 110 -2.95 19.24 8.01
CA LEU A 110 -1.51 19.35 7.78
C LEU A 110 -1.13 20.65 7.08
N THR A 111 -1.89 21.05 6.06
CA THR A 111 -1.65 22.31 5.34
C THR A 111 -1.82 23.51 6.26
N CYS A 112 -2.88 23.54 7.08
CA CYS A 112 -3.07 24.58 8.09
C CYS A 112 -1.89 24.67 9.06
N LYS A 113 -1.43 23.53 9.58
CA LYS A 113 -0.25 23.47 10.49
C LYS A 113 1.02 23.98 9.81
N ILE A 114 1.25 23.63 8.55
CA ILE A 114 2.40 24.12 7.76
C ILE A 114 2.31 25.64 7.59
N HIS A 115 1.15 26.18 7.22
CA HIS A 115 0.96 27.63 7.05
C HIS A 115 1.17 28.38 8.36
N ILE A 116 0.63 27.89 9.47
CA ILE A 116 0.83 28.50 10.80
C ILE A 116 2.32 28.48 11.17
N LYS A 117 3.01 27.37 10.93
CA LYS A 117 4.46 27.25 11.17
C LYS A 117 5.27 28.25 10.33
N GLN A 118 4.97 28.37 9.05
CA GLN A 118 5.63 29.32 8.15
C GLN A 118 5.36 30.77 8.57
N HIS A 119 4.11 31.08 8.96
CA HIS A 119 3.74 32.39 9.48
C HIS A 119 4.55 32.73 10.73
N ALA A 120 4.63 31.81 11.69
CA ALA A 120 5.42 32.00 12.92
C ALA A 120 6.91 32.24 12.63
N LEU A 121 7.51 31.51 11.69
CA LEU A 121 8.90 31.74 11.26
C LEU A 121 9.10 33.12 10.61
N ASN A 122 8.11 33.60 9.87
CA ASN A 122 8.16 34.92 9.24
C ASN A 122 8.05 36.07 10.24
N MET A 123 7.37 35.85 11.36
CA MET A 123 7.26 36.80 12.47
C MET A 123 8.58 36.98 13.24
N LEU A 124 9.53 36.03 13.13
CA LEU A 124 10.83 36.19 13.77
C LEU A 124 11.67 37.27 13.06
N PRO A 125 12.34 38.17 13.82
CA PRO A 125 13.17 39.22 13.24
C PRO A 125 14.26 38.65 12.33
N LYS A 126 14.42 39.25 11.14
CA LYS A 126 15.44 38.86 10.16
C LYS A 126 16.84 39.18 10.67
N GLY A 127 17.82 38.35 10.36
CA GLY A 127 19.22 38.54 10.77
C GLY A 127 19.49 38.29 12.26
N THR A 128 18.57 37.62 12.97
CA THR A 128 18.79 37.20 14.36
C THR A 128 19.18 35.73 14.43
N LYS A 129 20.05 35.39 15.39
CA LYS A 129 20.45 34.00 15.69
C LYS A 129 19.25 33.09 15.95
N LEU A 130 18.18 33.62 16.55
CA LEU A 130 16.94 32.89 16.82
C LEU A 130 16.29 32.35 15.54
N ARG A 131 16.26 33.15 14.48
CA ARG A 131 15.70 32.74 13.19
C ARG A 131 16.59 31.71 12.50
N GLU A 132 17.91 31.88 12.60
CA GLU A 132 18.90 30.94 12.03
C GLU A 132 18.81 29.56 12.69
N GLU A 133 18.72 29.53 14.02
CA GLU A 133 18.54 28.29 14.79
C GLU A 133 17.19 27.63 14.50
N ALA A 134 16.10 28.39 14.39
CA ALA A 134 14.78 27.87 14.07
C ALA A 134 14.67 27.29 12.65
N LEU A 135 15.50 27.74 11.70
CA LEU A 135 15.57 27.23 10.33
C LEU A 135 16.42 25.96 10.20
N LYS A 136 17.20 25.60 11.23
CA LYS A 136 18.04 24.42 11.22
C LYS A 136 17.18 23.15 11.29
N THR A 137 17.36 22.25 10.33
CA THR A 137 16.69 20.94 10.32
C THR A 137 17.18 20.08 11.49
N ASP A 138 16.26 19.60 12.32
CA ASP A 138 16.56 18.60 13.35
C ASP A 138 16.59 17.20 12.72
N THR A 139 17.70 16.49 12.90
CA THR A 139 17.90 15.11 12.43
C THR A 139 17.65 14.07 13.53
N LYS A 140 17.24 14.50 14.73
CA LYS A 140 16.93 13.59 15.83
C LYS A 140 15.72 12.73 15.50
N SER A 141 15.87 11.43 15.71
CA SER A 141 14.75 10.49 15.68
C SER A 141 13.79 10.75 16.84
N PRO A 142 12.50 10.37 16.70
CA PRO A 142 11.58 10.34 17.84
C PRO A 142 12.16 9.54 19.01
N PRO A 143 11.86 9.92 20.26
CA PRO A 143 12.38 9.22 21.42
C PRO A 143 11.84 7.79 21.51
N LEU A 144 12.69 6.85 21.93
CA LEU A 144 12.36 5.42 22.06
C LEU A 144 11.25 5.14 23.08
N TRP A 145 11.04 6.02 24.05
CA TRP A 145 9.97 5.88 25.05
C TRP A 145 8.57 6.22 24.50
N ARG A 146 8.46 6.73 23.27
CA ARG A 146 7.16 7.02 22.64
C ARG A 146 6.57 5.73 22.08
N ASN A 147 5.66 5.13 22.85
CA ASN A 147 4.98 3.89 22.47
C ASN A 147 4.02 4.10 21.29
N LEU A 148 3.93 3.08 20.43
CA LEU A 148 2.89 2.99 19.40
C LEU A 148 1.56 2.62 20.07
N PRO A 149 0.43 3.19 19.62
CA PRO A 149 -0.87 2.77 20.12
C PRO A 149 -1.10 1.30 19.78
N VAL A 150 -1.45 0.52 20.79
CA VAL A 150 -1.76 -0.90 20.67
C VAL A 150 -3.24 -1.10 20.98
N TRP A 151 -3.86 -2.13 20.38
CA TRP A 151 -5.27 -2.43 20.60
C TRP A 151 -5.58 -2.73 22.08
N THR A 152 -4.71 -3.49 22.73
CA THR A 152 -4.84 -3.86 24.15
C THR A 152 -3.78 -3.12 24.96
N PRO A 153 -4.13 -2.46 26.09
CA PRO A 153 -3.15 -1.77 26.91
C PRO A 153 -2.14 -2.75 27.51
N PRO A 154 -0.89 -2.31 27.76
CA PRO A 154 0.13 -3.15 28.38
C PRO A 154 -0.22 -3.46 29.84
N ILE A 155 0.26 -4.61 30.33
CA ILE A 155 0.11 -5.01 31.73
C ILE A 155 0.97 -4.08 32.61
N PRO A 156 0.42 -3.45 33.67
CA PRO A 156 1.19 -2.57 34.54
C PRO A 156 2.37 -3.29 35.18
N GLY A 157 3.58 -2.73 35.05
CA GLY A 157 4.80 -3.28 35.66
C GLY A 157 5.37 -4.53 34.99
N PHE A 158 4.77 -5.01 33.89
CA PHE A 158 5.34 -6.10 33.11
C PHE A 158 6.45 -5.56 32.19
N ASP A 159 7.67 -6.05 32.40
CA ASP A 159 8.83 -5.76 31.55
C ASP A 159 9.16 -7.00 30.69
N PRO A 160 8.90 -6.96 29.37
CA PRO A 160 9.19 -8.08 28.48
C PRO A 160 10.67 -8.48 28.49
N SER A 161 11.59 -7.56 28.79
CA SER A 161 13.03 -7.84 28.75
C SER A 161 13.50 -8.85 29.80
N GLN A 162 12.68 -9.11 30.83
CA GLN A 162 12.95 -10.11 31.86
C GLN A 162 12.69 -11.56 31.40
N PHE A 163 11.95 -11.73 30.30
CA PHE A 163 11.45 -13.04 29.84
C PHE A 163 11.92 -13.40 28.42
N VAL A 164 12.75 -12.56 27.79
CA VAL A 164 13.42 -12.94 26.55
C VAL A 164 14.63 -13.78 26.94
N ASP A 165 14.57 -15.09 26.68
CA ASP A 165 15.69 -16.00 26.86
C ASP A 165 16.91 -15.44 26.12
N ARG A 166 17.96 -15.10 26.86
CA ARG A 166 19.26 -14.78 26.27
C ARG A 166 19.92 -16.12 26.00
N GLU A 167 19.96 -16.54 24.75
CA GLU A 167 20.77 -17.71 24.35
C GLU A 167 22.22 -17.48 24.81
N GLU A 168 22.67 -18.28 25.79
CA GLU A 168 24.08 -18.41 26.19
C GLU A 168 24.88 -19.22 25.17
#